data_AF-A0A1H8F8T7-F1
#
_entry.id   AF-A0A1H8F8T7-F1
#
_cell.length_a   1.000
_cell.length_b   1.000
_cell.length_c   1.000
_cell.angle_alpha   90.00
_cell.angle_beta   90.00
_cell.angle_gamma   90.00
#
_symmetry.space_group_name_H-M   'P 1'
#
loop_
_entity.id
_entity.type
_entity.pdbx_description
1 polymer ?
#
loop_
_entity_poly.entity_id
_entity_poly.type
_entity_poly.pdbx_seq_one_letter_code
_entity_poly.pdbx_strand_id
1 'polypeptide(L)'
;GQQAAAARLKAMFADAGLPVMDTATHIVPLMIADPVKAKKISDILLAEYGVYVQPINYPTVPRGTERLRFTPGPAHDEAMMVELTQALAEAFDRVGARRLRGCPTRERFSLQPRQVRIPLAA
;
A
#
# COMPACT_ATOMS: atom_id res chain seq x y z
N GLY A 1 -15.39 7.67 -13.28
CA GLY A 1 -16.02 6.51 -12.59
C GLY A 1 -15.04 5.87 -11.63
N GLN A 2 -15.51 5.12 -10.63
CA GLN A 2 -14.68 4.60 -9.52
C GLN A 2 -13.48 3.75 -9.97
N GLN A 3 -13.66 2.92 -11.01
CA GLN A 3 -12.58 2.10 -11.56
C GLN A 3 -11.47 2.94 -12.22
N ALA A 4 -11.83 4.00 -12.94
CA ALA A 4 -10.86 4.90 -13.57
C ALA A 4 -10.05 5.68 -12.51
N ALA A 5 -10.70 6.11 -11.43
CA ALA A 5 -10.04 6.75 -10.30
C ALA A 5 -9.04 5.80 -9.61
N ALA A 6 -9.43 4.54 -9.40
CA ALA A 6 -8.54 3.52 -8.85
C ALA A 6 -7.34 3.23 -9.76
N ALA A 7 -7.54 3.17 -11.08
CA ALA A 7 -6.46 2.99 -12.05
C ALA A 7 -5.48 4.17 -12.04
N ARG A 8 -5.99 5.40 -11.99
CA ARG A 8 -5.16 6.62 -11.89
C ARG A 8 -4.33 6.63 -10.61
N LEU A 9 -4.96 6.34 -9.48
CA LEU A 9 -4.27 6.31 -8.18
C LEU A 9 -3.19 5.22 -8.13
N LYS A 10 -3.45 4.03 -8.71
CA LYS A 10 -2.43 2.98 -8.85
C LYS A 10 -1.23 3.45 -9.66
N ALA A 11 -1.46 4.13 -10.79
CA ALA A 11 -0.38 4.67 -11.62
C ALA A 11 0.45 5.70 -10.84
N MET A 12 -0.21 6.66 -10.17
CA MET A 12 0.47 7.68 -9.35
C MET A 12 1.33 7.05 -8.23
N PHE A 13 0.81 6.04 -7.55
CA PHE A 13 1.57 5.33 -6.52
C PHE A 13 2.78 4.60 -7.10
N ALA A 14 2.61 3.92 -8.24
CA ALA A 14 3.71 3.23 -8.91
C ALA A 14 4.80 4.22 -9.38
N ASP A 15 4.41 5.34 -9.97
CA ASP A 15 5.34 6.39 -10.43
C ASP A 15 6.11 7.04 -9.26
N ALA A 16 5.49 7.16 -8.10
CA ALA A 16 6.13 7.63 -6.87
C ALA A 16 7.02 6.55 -6.18
N GLY A 17 7.14 5.36 -6.77
CA GLY A 17 7.87 4.23 -6.20
C GLY A 17 7.21 3.64 -4.95
N LEU A 18 5.92 3.89 -4.72
CA LEU A 18 5.18 3.26 -3.64
C LEU A 18 4.81 1.81 -4.04
N PRO A 19 4.89 0.84 -3.11
CA PRO A 19 4.64 -0.58 -3.38
C PRO A 19 3.14 -0.91 -3.48
N VAL A 20 2.48 -0.34 -4.49
CA VAL A 20 1.08 -0.65 -4.83
C VAL A 20 0.98 -2.07 -5.39
N MET A 21 -0.06 -2.82 -5.00
CA MET A 21 -0.30 -4.16 -5.54
C MET A 21 -1.29 -4.09 -6.71
N ASP A 22 -1.04 -4.92 -7.73
CA ASP A 22 -1.96 -5.06 -8.85
C ASP A 22 -3.29 -5.68 -8.41
N THR A 23 -4.39 -5.03 -8.78
CA THR A 23 -5.75 -5.57 -8.58
C THR A 23 -6.64 -5.19 -9.76
N ALA A 24 -7.64 -6.02 -10.07
CA ALA A 24 -8.65 -5.74 -11.10
C ALA A 24 -9.85 -4.92 -10.58
N THR A 25 -9.85 -4.56 -9.30
CA THR A 25 -10.98 -3.89 -8.63
C THR A 25 -10.67 -2.41 -8.36
N HIS A 26 -11.68 -1.70 -7.86
CA HIS A 26 -11.56 -0.31 -7.40
C HIS A 26 -10.74 -0.14 -6.11
N ILE A 27 -10.26 -1.24 -5.52
CA ILE A 27 -9.46 -1.24 -4.31
C ILE A 27 -7.99 -1.08 -4.69
N VAL A 28 -7.32 -0.11 -4.07
CA VAL A 28 -5.90 0.19 -4.26
C VAL A 28 -5.13 -0.18 -2.98
N PRO A 29 -4.59 -1.41 -2.89
CA PRO A 29 -3.79 -1.83 -1.73
C PRO A 29 -2.33 -1.37 -1.87
N LEU A 30 -1.78 -0.82 -0.78
CA LEU A 30 -0.39 -0.37 -0.70
C LEU A 30 0.37 -1.19 0.36
N MET A 31 1.34 -1.99 -0.07
CA MET A 31 2.05 -2.95 0.79
C MET A 31 3.01 -2.24 1.75
N ILE A 32 2.95 -2.56 3.04
CA ILE A 32 3.88 -2.04 4.05
C ILE A 32 4.76 -3.15 4.64
N ALA A 33 4.20 -4.36 4.79
CA ALA A 33 4.85 -5.55 5.35
C ALA A 33 5.35 -5.42 6.80
N ASP A 34 4.92 -4.38 7.51
CA ASP A 34 5.24 -4.12 8.91
C ASP A 34 4.04 -3.41 9.59
N PRO A 35 3.45 -3.99 10.66
CA PRO A 35 2.27 -3.42 11.31
C PRO A 35 2.56 -2.10 12.02
N VAL A 36 3.77 -1.94 12.57
CA VAL A 36 4.17 -0.73 13.30
C VAL A 36 4.35 0.42 12.32
N LYS A 37 4.99 0.17 11.17
CA LYS A 37 5.12 1.18 10.11
C LYS A 37 3.76 1.52 9.49
N ALA A 38 2.90 0.52 9.25
CA ALA A 38 1.57 0.75 8.69
C ALA A 38 0.73 1.66 9.60
N LYS A 39 0.77 1.43 10.92
CA LYS A 39 0.13 2.32 11.89
C LYS A 39 0.74 3.72 11.87
N LYS A 40 2.07 3.84 11.94
CA LYS A 40 2.75 5.15 11.95
C LYS A 40 2.44 5.98 10.71
N ILE A 41 2.42 5.38 9.52
CA ILE A 41 2.07 6.07 8.29
C ILE A 41 0.62 6.56 8.35
N SER A 42 -0.32 5.71 8.80
CA SER A 42 -1.72 6.08 9.00
C SER A 42 -1.88 7.24 10.00
N ASP A 43 -1.15 7.20 11.13
CA ASP A 43 -1.17 8.28 12.12
C ASP A 43 -0.62 9.61 11.54
N ILE A 44 0.48 9.58 10.78
CA ILE A 44 1.06 10.77 10.12
C ILE A 44 0.07 11.36 9.11
N LEU A 45 -0.50 10.52 8.25
CA LEU A 45 -1.49 10.94 7.24
C LEU A 45 -2.69 11.63 7.89
N LEU A 46 -3.19 11.09 9.01
CA LEU A 46 -4.31 11.68 9.71
C LEU A 46 -3.94 13.01 10.39
N ALA A 47 -2.84 13.02 11.14
CA ALA A 47 -2.47 14.15 11.99
C ALA A 47 -1.97 15.36 11.20
N GLU A 48 -1.24 15.14 10.11
CA GLU A 48 -0.55 16.19 9.38
C GLU A 48 -1.22 16.55 8.04
N TYR A 49 -1.92 15.60 7.43
CA TYR A 49 -2.52 15.76 6.09
C TYR A 49 -4.05 15.64 6.10
N GLY A 50 -4.66 15.35 7.25
CA GLY A 50 -6.11 15.14 7.35
C GLY A 50 -6.62 13.90 6.59
N VAL A 51 -5.73 13.00 6.19
CA VAL A 51 -6.06 11.80 5.42
C VAL A 51 -6.27 10.62 6.38
N TYR A 52 -7.52 10.17 6.51
CA TYR A 52 -7.82 8.96 7.26
C TYR A 52 -7.72 7.71 6.38
N VAL A 53 -6.80 6.81 6.71
CA VAL A 53 -6.71 5.46 6.12
C VAL A 53 -6.40 4.44 7.21
N GLN A 54 -7.18 3.37 7.29
CA GLN A 54 -6.97 2.33 8.30
C GLN A 54 -5.95 1.30 7.80
N PRO A 55 -4.91 0.98 8.59
CA PRO A 55 -4.01 -0.13 8.27
C PRO A 55 -4.72 -1.46 8.45
N ILE A 56 -4.50 -2.38 7.51
CA ILE A 56 -4.98 -3.76 7.59
C ILE A 56 -3.82 -4.62 8.08
N ASN A 57 -3.97 -5.16 9.29
CA ASN A 57 -2.96 -5.95 9.99
C ASN A 57 -3.50 -7.35 10.35
N TYR A 58 -2.69 -8.17 11.01
CA TYR A 58 -3.13 -9.42 11.63
C TYR A 58 -4.26 -9.17 12.66
N PRO A 59 -5.29 -10.05 12.76
CA PRO A 59 -5.47 -11.34 12.06
C PRO A 59 -6.12 -11.25 10.68
N THR A 60 -6.51 -10.05 10.23
CA THR A 60 -7.20 -9.87 8.95
C THR A 60 -6.32 -10.23 7.75
N VAL A 61 -5.01 -9.96 7.84
CA VAL A 61 -4.01 -10.39 6.86
C VAL A 61 -2.85 -11.12 7.56
N PRO A 62 -2.18 -12.07 6.87
CA PRO A 62 -0.98 -12.71 7.42
C PRO A 62 0.10 -11.70 7.79
N ARG A 63 0.87 -12.01 8.84
CA ARG A 63 2.02 -11.20 9.25
C ARG A 63 3.01 -11.05 8.10
N GLY A 64 3.57 -9.85 7.93
CA GLY A 64 4.44 -9.50 6.80
C GLY A 64 3.70 -9.15 5.51
N THR A 65 2.35 -9.10 5.53
CA THR A 65 1.51 -8.65 4.42
C THR A 65 0.59 -7.48 4.79
N GLU A 66 0.97 -6.76 5.84
CA GLU A 66 0.31 -5.55 6.32
C GLU A 66 0.30 -4.49 5.22
N ARG A 67 -0.84 -3.81 5.07
CA ARG A 67 -1.07 -2.91 3.94
C ARG A 67 -2.07 -1.81 4.30
N LEU A 68 -1.96 -0.68 3.61
CA LEU A 68 -3.02 0.33 3.58
C LEU A 68 -3.98 0.03 2.43
N ARG A 69 -5.27 0.35 2.59
CA ARG A 69 -6.29 0.13 1.57
C ARG A 69 -6.97 1.44 1.23
N PHE A 70 -6.88 1.84 -0.04
CA PHE A 70 -7.57 3.00 -0.57
C PHE A 70 -8.71 2.60 -1.51
N THR A 71 -9.77 3.40 -1.52
CA THR A 71 -10.94 3.20 -2.39
C THR A 71 -11.39 4.57 -2.90
N PRO A 72 -10.75 5.13 -3.95
CA PRO A 72 -11.08 6.46 -4.43
C PRO A 72 -12.54 6.47 -4.93
N GLY A 73 -13.36 7.30 -4.29
CA GLY A 73 -14.76 7.55 -4.66
C GLY A 73 -14.92 8.75 -5.61
N PRO A 74 -16.15 9.02 -6.10
CA PRO A 74 -16.42 10.11 -7.05
C PRO A 74 -16.05 11.51 -6.58
N ALA A 75 -15.99 11.73 -5.25
CA ALA A 75 -15.63 13.00 -4.65
C ALA A 75 -14.11 13.25 -4.55
N HIS A 76 -13.27 12.27 -4.89
CA HIS A 76 -11.82 12.44 -4.89
C HIS A 76 -11.38 12.86 -6.28
N ASP A 77 -10.97 14.12 -6.40
CA ASP A 77 -10.41 14.64 -7.63
C ASP A 77 -8.93 14.27 -7.79
N GLU A 78 -8.36 14.67 -8.92
CA GLU A 78 -6.96 14.38 -9.22
C GLU A 78 -5.99 15.10 -8.29
N ALA A 79 -6.27 16.35 -7.89
CA ALA A 79 -5.40 17.12 -7.03
C ALA A 79 -5.26 16.45 -5.65
N MET A 80 -6.38 15.99 -5.09
CA MET A 80 -6.39 15.20 -3.86
C MET A 80 -5.56 13.92 -3.97
N MET A 81 -5.57 13.25 -5.14
CA MET A 81 -4.74 12.05 -5.36
C MET A 81 -3.25 12.38 -5.43
N VAL A 82 -2.89 13.53 -6.03
CA VAL A 82 -1.49 14.02 -6.07
C VAL A 82 -1.00 14.34 -4.66
N GLU A 83 -1.77 15.09 -3.88
CA GLU A 83 -1.44 15.44 -2.49
C GLU A 83 -1.29 14.18 -1.63
N LEU A 84 -2.23 13.24 -1.74
CA LEU A 84 -2.14 11.94 -1.06
C LEU A 84 -0.85 11.19 -1.42
N THR A 85 -0.49 11.15 -2.70
CA THR A 85 0.69 10.44 -3.18
C THR A 85 1.98 11.05 -2.64
N GLN A 86 2.07 12.38 -2.60
CA GLN A 86 3.21 13.11 -2.04
C GLN A 86 3.33 12.89 -0.52
N ALA A 87 2.22 13.01 0.22
CA ALA A 87 2.17 12.77 1.66
C ALA A 87 2.59 11.33 2.01
N LEU A 88 2.13 10.35 1.23
CA LEU A 88 2.54 8.95 1.39
C LEU A 88 4.03 8.75 1.15
N ALA A 89 4.59 9.35 0.10
CA ALA A 89 6.01 9.24 -0.21
C ALA A 89 6.87 9.79 0.94
N GLU A 90 6.51 10.95 1.47
CA GLU A 90 7.19 11.53 2.64
C GLU A 90 7.05 10.63 3.88
N ALA A 91 5.83 10.19 4.20
CA ALA A 91 5.57 9.35 5.36
C ALA A 91 6.37 8.03 5.30
N PHE A 92 6.50 7.43 4.10
CA PHE A 92 7.33 6.24 3.88
C PHE A 92 8.81 6.51 4.18
N ASP A 93 9.34 7.63 3.71
CA ASP A 93 10.73 8.00 3.93
C ASP A 93 11.00 8.24 5.43
N ARG A 94 10.10 8.95 6.13
CA ARG A 94 10.22 9.23 7.57
C ARG A 94 10.26 7.98 8.44
N VAL A 95 9.50 6.94 8.09
CA VAL A 95 9.47 5.68 8.86
C VAL A 95 10.46 4.63 8.36
N GLY A 96 11.27 4.96 7.35
CA GLY A 96 12.18 4.02 6.70
C GLY A 96 11.45 2.82 6.11
N ALA A 97 10.26 3.02 5.54
CA ALA A 97 9.53 2.00 4.79
C ALA A 97 10.16 1.81 3.41
N ARG A 98 10.04 0.60 2.86
CA ARG A 98 10.66 0.26 1.58
C ARG A 98 9.83 0.81 0.42
N ARG A 99 10.41 1.71 -0.36
CA ARG A 99 9.92 2.08 -1.71
C ARG A 99 10.48 1.11 -2.77
N LEU A 100 9.76 0.96 -3.87
CA LEU A 100 10.24 0.29 -5.07
C LEU A 100 11.35 1.15 -5.68
N ARG A 101 12.60 0.68 -5.69
CA ARG A 101 13.71 1.39 -6.33
C ARG A 101 13.64 1.15 -7.85
N GLY A 102 13.23 2.16 -8.61
CA GLY A 102 13.17 2.13 -10.09
C GLY A 102 12.12 1.15 -10.58
N CYS A 103 11.40 1.49 -11.66
CA CYS A 103 10.38 0.61 -12.25
C CYS A 103 10.98 -0.78 -12.55
N PRO A 104 10.59 -1.86 -11.83
CA PRO A 104 10.82 -3.20 -12.28
C PRO A 104 9.55 -3.57 -13.02
N THR A 105 9.54 -3.39 -14.34
CA THR A 105 8.56 -4.03 -15.21
C THR A 105 8.39 -5.48 -14.79
N ARG A 106 7.23 -5.80 -14.21
CA ARG A 106 6.71 -7.14 -13.94
C ARG A 106 7.76 -8.16 -13.45
N GLU A 107 8.19 -8.11 -12.19
CA GLU A 107 8.57 -9.33 -11.49
C GLU A 107 8.72 -9.13 -9.96
N ARG A 108 8.09 -10.04 -9.21
CA ARG A 108 8.25 -10.31 -7.75
C ARG A 108 7.53 -9.41 -6.75
N PHE A 109 6.21 -9.52 -6.74
CA PHE A 109 5.47 -9.83 -5.51
C PHE A 109 4.48 -10.97 -5.79
N SER A 110 5.01 -12.14 -6.17
CA SER A 110 4.23 -13.38 -6.13
C SER A 110 4.12 -13.78 -4.66
N LEU A 111 2.94 -13.58 -4.07
CA LEU A 111 2.57 -14.18 -2.78
C LEU A 111 2.39 -15.68 -2.98
N GLN A 112 3.48 -16.41 -3.25
CA GLN A 112 3.49 -17.86 -3.07
C GLN A 112 3.55 -18.11 -1.56
N PRO A 113 2.60 -18.85 -0.97
CA PRO A 113 2.74 -19.30 0.41
C PRO A 113 4.00 -20.16 0.47
N ARG A 114 5.03 -19.70 1.20
CA ARG A 114 6.15 -20.57 1.58
C ARG A 114 5.56 -21.68 2.44
N GLN A 115 5.31 -22.84 1.84
CA GLN A 115 4.94 -24.04 2.55
C GLN A 115 6.11 -24.38 3.48
N VAL A 116 5.98 -24.02 4.76
CA VAL A 116 6.88 -24.47 5.81
C VAL A 116 6.68 -25.97 5.94
N ARG A 117 7.54 -26.76 5.29
CA ARG A 117 7.63 -28.20 5.53
C ARG A 117 8.23 -28.40 6.93
N ILE A 118 7.38 -28.76 7.88
CA ILE A 118 7.79 -29.36 9.14
C ILE A 118 8.29 -30.77 8.80
N PRO A 119 9.55 -31.15 9.10
CA PRO A 119 9.96 -32.53 8.96
C PRO A 119 9.29 -33.36 10.05
N LEU A 120 8.47 -34.34 9.65
CA LEU A 120 8.04 -35.41 10.54
C LEU A 120 9.25 -36.32 10.77
N ALA A 121 9.78 -36.33 11.99
CA ALA A 121 10.76 -37.33 12.39
C ALA A 121 10.06 -38.71 12.40
N ALA A 122 10.72 -39.69 11.79
CA ALA A 122 10.46 -41.11 11.96
C ALA A 122 11.65 -41.73 12.70
#